data_AF-V5RVJ2-F1
#
_entry.id   AF-V5RVJ2-F1
#
_cell.length_a   1.000
_cell.length_b   1.000
_cell.length_c   1.000
_cell.angle_alpha   90.00
_cell.angle_beta   90.00
_cell.angle_gamma   90.00
#
_symmetry.space_group_name_H-M   'P 1'
#
loop_
_entity.id
_entity.type
_entity.pdbx_description
1 polymer ?
#
loop_
_entity_poly.entity_id
_entity_poly.type
_entity_poly.pdbx_seq_one_letter_code
_entity_poly.pdbx_strand_id
1 'polypeptide(L)'
;MLIMTNLEYTQRRIRELTDTSEQYFGRALEITDLHFDDINAPHEALISILSDKQGYTYALVVAGSRPQPYRDLRKYLKSAGLEVLKMYPPHNDQEYFVRRGREIFLQAYPGRTHWTELEKNYYTSLAPCQAAMAKIDPHFRELYRFNEIAGRWQRSYDQQDIEAVLMPQLSYGYQQGSLA
;
A
#
# COMPACT_ATOMS: atom_id res chain seq x y z
N MET A 1 -28.67 17.06 -6.19
CA MET A 1 -27.59 16.44 -5.40
C MET A 1 -27.57 14.96 -5.77
N LEU A 2 -26.66 14.54 -6.64
CA LEU A 2 -26.59 13.15 -7.10
C LEU A 2 -25.98 12.29 -5.99
N ILE A 3 -26.74 11.34 -5.46
CA ILE A 3 -26.23 10.29 -4.57
C ILE A 3 -25.50 9.31 -5.47
N MET A 4 -24.17 9.36 -5.49
CA MET A 4 -23.36 8.38 -6.20
C MET A 4 -23.54 7.01 -5.55
N THR A 5 -23.88 6.00 -6.35
CA THR A 5 -24.07 4.64 -5.83
C THR A 5 -22.73 4.03 -5.42
N ASN A 6 -22.74 3.05 -4.52
CA ASN A 6 -21.51 2.34 -4.09
C ASN A 6 -20.79 1.70 -5.29
N LEU A 7 -21.54 1.19 -6.27
CA LEU A 7 -20.98 0.62 -7.49
C LEU A 7 -20.26 1.68 -8.35
N GLU A 8 -20.89 2.84 -8.56
CA GLU A 8 -20.26 3.95 -9.30
C GLU A 8 -19.02 4.48 -8.60
N TYR A 9 -19.05 4.59 -7.26
CA TYR A 9 -17.87 4.93 -6.47
C TYR A 9 -16.73 3.94 -6.71
N THR A 10 -17.01 2.64 -6.55
CA THR A 10 -16.00 1.58 -6.68
C THR A 10 -15.40 1.55 -8.08
N GLN A 11 -16.21 1.66 -9.12
CA GLN A 11 -15.72 1.71 -10.51
C GLN A 11 -14.84 2.94 -10.77
N ARG A 12 -15.25 4.11 -10.27
CA ARG A 12 -14.43 5.33 -10.37
C ARG A 12 -13.10 5.13 -9.65
N ARG A 13 -13.14 4.59 -8.44
CA ARG A 13 -11.95 4.39 -7.62
C ARG A 13 -10.98 3.38 -8.21
N ILE A 14 -11.48 2.27 -8.75
CA ILE A 14 -10.68 1.30 -9.50
C ILE A 14 -9.96 1.97 -10.67
N ARG A 15 -10.63 2.86 -11.42
CA ARG A 15 -9.99 3.62 -12.50
C ARG A 15 -8.88 4.52 -11.96
N GLU A 16 -9.14 5.30 -10.92
CA GLU A 16 -8.14 6.17 -10.29
C GLU A 16 -6.90 5.40 -9.80
N LEU A 17 -7.11 4.23 -9.18
CA LEU A 17 -6.01 3.38 -8.70
C LEU A 17 -5.24 2.73 -9.86
N THR A 18 -5.93 2.37 -10.95
CA THR A 18 -5.30 1.88 -12.18
C THR A 18 -4.39 2.94 -12.77
N ASP A 19 -4.90 4.17 -12.94
CA ASP A 19 -4.13 5.31 -13.47
C ASP A 19 -2.95 5.63 -12.55
N THR A 20 -3.16 5.60 -11.23
CA THR A 20 -2.10 5.81 -10.22
C THR A 20 -1.00 4.74 -10.34
N SER A 21 -1.39 3.47 -10.54
CA SER A 21 -0.43 2.37 -10.70
C SER A 21 0.42 2.54 -11.96
N GLU A 22 -0.19 2.96 -13.07
CA GLU A 22 0.52 3.24 -14.31
C GLU A 22 1.46 4.43 -14.16
N GLN A 23 0.95 5.55 -13.62
CA GLN A 23 1.72 6.78 -13.43
C GLN A 23 2.98 6.55 -12.57
N TYR A 24 2.84 5.88 -11.43
CA TYR A 24 3.94 5.76 -10.47
C TYR A 24 4.80 4.51 -10.64
N PHE A 25 4.31 3.46 -11.29
CA PHE A 25 5.03 2.19 -11.41
C PHE A 25 5.24 1.73 -12.85
N GLY A 26 4.77 2.50 -13.84
CA GLY A 26 4.89 2.15 -15.26
C GLY A 26 4.11 0.90 -15.64
N ARG A 27 3.12 0.51 -14.82
CA ARG A 27 2.28 -0.66 -15.03
C ARG A 27 0.86 -0.35 -14.57
N ALA A 28 -0.08 -0.33 -15.52
CA ALA A 28 -1.50 -0.36 -15.22
C ALA A 28 -1.85 -1.73 -14.61
N LEU A 29 -2.20 -1.76 -13.33
CA LEU A 29 -2.75 -2.95 -12.70
C LEU A 29 -4.15 -3.20 -13.25
N GLU A 30 -4.43 -4.43 -13.68
CA GLU A 30 -5.77 -4.85 -14.05
C GLU A 30 -6.57 -5.20 -12.79
N ILE A 31 -6.98 -4.17 -12.06
CA ILE A 31 -7.69 -4.31 -10.78
C ILE A 31 -9.08 -4.92 -11.03
N THR A 32 -9.38 -6.03 -10.37
CA THR A 32 -10.72 -6.65 -10.38
C THR A 32 -11.54 -6.21 -9.20
N ASP A 33 -10.91 -6.18 -8.02
CA ASP A 33 -11.60 -6.00 -6.76
C ASP A 33 -10.84 -4.98 -5.90
N LEU A 34 -11.59 -4.05 -5.32
CA LEU A 34 -11.13 -3.12 -4.32
C LEU A 34 -11.65 -3.61 -2.97
N HIS A 35 -10.76 -4.14 -2.14
CA HIS A 35 -11.11 -4.77 -0.85
C HIS A 35 -11.25 -3.73 0.24
N PHE A 36 -10.24 -2.87 0.36
CA PHE A 36 -10.21 -1.79 1.33
C PHE A 36 -9.65 -0.55 0.66
N ASP A 37 -10.19 0.60 1.01
CA ASP A 37 -9.79 1.88 0.44
C ASP A 37 -9.67 2.94 1.52
N ASP A 38 -8.87 3.97 1.25
CA ASP A 38 -8.65 5.13 2.10
C ASP A 38 -8.31 4.77 3.57
N ILE A 39 -7.51 3.72 3.77
CA ILE A 39 -6.97 3.40 5.08
C ILE A 39 -5.91 4.43 5.41
N ASN A 40 -6.21 5.32 6.36
CA ASN A 40 -5.26 6.34 6.79
C ASN A 40 -3.96 5.73 7.30
N ALA A 41 -2.85 6.30 6.86
CA ALA A 41 -1.51 6.13 7.37
C ALA A 41 -0.94 7.52 7.76
N PRO A 42 0.18 7.58 8.49
CA PRO A 42 0.78 8.85 8.91
C PRO A 42 1.06 9.80 7.74
N HIS A 43 1.06 11.10 8.03
CA HIS A 43 1.37 12.17 7.08
C HIS A 43 0.42 12.19 5.88
N GLU A 44 -0.88 12.02 6.15
CA GLU A 44 -1.94 12.07 5.14
C GLU A 44 -1.81 10.98 4.06
N ALA A 45 -0.99 9.96 4.30
CA ALA A 45 -0.85 8.85 3.38
C ALA A 45 -2.10 7.96 3.42
N LEU A 46 -2.48 7.41 2.27
CA LEU A 46 -3.63 6.52 2.13
C LEU A 46 -3.18 5.17 1.59
N ILE A 47 -3.73 4.10 2.15
CA ILE A 47 -3.49 2.73 1.71
C ILE A 47 -4.80 2.18 1.11
N SER A 48 -4.70 1.65 -0.10
CA SER A 48 -5.75 0.87 -0.75
C SER A 48 -5.28 -0.57 -0.94
N ILE A 49 -6.13 -1.55 -0.65
CA ILE A 49 -5.89 -2.98 -0.81
C ILE A 49 -6.80 -3.50 -1.91
N LEU A 50 -6.20 -4.17 -2.89
CA LEU A 50 -6.87 -4.56 -4.13
C LEU A 50 -6.36 -5.90 -4.65
N SER A 51 -7.11 -6.53 -5.53
CA SER A 51 -6.68 -7.71 -6.27
C SER A 51 -6.66 -7.48 -7.78
N ASP A 52 -5.74 -8.16 -8.45
CA ASP A 52 -5.69 -8.20 -9.92
C ASP A 52 -6.42 -9.42 -10.48
N LYS A 53 -6.56 -9.48 -11.81
CA LYS A 53 -7.15 -10.63 -12.52
C LYS A 53 -6.40 -11.95 -12.32
N GLN A 54 -5.15 -11.91 -11.88
CA GLN A 54 -4.36 -13.10 -11.58
C GLN A 54 -4.62 -13.61 -10.14
N GLY A 55 -5.45 -12.92 -9.36
CA GLY A 55 -5.77 -13.26 -7.98
C GLY A 55 -4.68 -12.84 -6.99
N TYR A 56 -3.74 -11.99 -7.39
CA TYR A 56 -2.74 -11.46 -6.47
C TYR A 56 -3.28 -10.24 -5.73
N THR A 57 -3.00 -10.17 -4.43
CA THR A 57 -3.37 -9.03 -3.59
C THR A 57 -2.22 -8.03 -3.50
N TYR A 58 -2.56 -6.76 -3.70
CA TYR A 58 -1.64 -5.64 -3.63
C TYR A 58 -2.10 -4.63 -2.59
N ALA A 59 -1.13 -3.95 -1.99
CA ALA A 59 -1.34 -2.71 -1.27
C ALA A 59 -0.68 -1.57 -2.04
N LEU A 60 -1.45 -0.52 -2.33
CA LEU A 60 -0.98 0.73 -2.89
C LEU A 60 -1.02 1.79 -1.79
N VAL A 61 0.14 2.36 -1.49
CA VAL A 61 0.27 3.49 -0.58
C VAL A 61 0.53 4.74 -1.40
N VAL A 62 -0.30 5.76 -1.24
CA VAL A 62 -0.08 7.08 -1.84
C VAL A 62 0.24 8.05 -0.72
N ALA A 63 1.41 8.70 -0.79
CA ALA A 63 1.77 9.75 0.14
C ALA A 63 0.86 10.97 -0.06
N GLY A 64 0.62 11.73 1.01
CA GLY A 64 -0.14 12.97 0.95
C GLY A 64 0.60 14.10 0.23
N SER A 65 0.59 15.29 0.83
CA SER A 65 1.14 16.51 0.21
C SER A 65 2.64 16.49 -0.11
N ARG A 66 3.42 15.56 0.46
CA ARG A 66 4.87 15.47 0.24
C ARG A 66 5.34 14.01 0.05
N PRO A 67 6.32 13.77 -0.84
CA PRO A 67 6.97 12.46 -0.94
C PRO A 67 7.53 12.01 0.41
N GLN A 68 7.33 10.73 0.73
CA GLN A 68 7.84 10.12 1.97
C GLN A 68 9.03 9.21 1.66
N PRO A 69 9.96 9.02 2.60
CA PRO A 69 11.00 8.00 2.46
C PRO A 69 10.40 6.62 2.21
N TYR A 70 10.99 5.88 1.28
CA TYR A 70 10.58 4.49 0.97
C TYR A 70 10.46 3.61 2.22
N ARG A 71 11.41 3.75 3.16
CA ARG A 71 11.39 3.01 4.43
C ARG A 71 10.13 3.27 5.25
N ASP A 72 9.59 4.49 5.21
CA ASP A 72 8.45 4.89 6.04
C ASP A 72 7.15 4.41 5.41
N LEU A 73 7.00 4.51 4.07
CA LEU A 73 5.90 3.86 3.36
C LEU A 73 5.86 2.34 3.61
N ARG A 74 7.02 1.68 3.60
CA ARG A 74 7.12 0.24 3.94
C ARG A 74 6.72 -0.04 5.39
N LYS A 75 7.08 0.84 6.33
CA LYS A 75 6.63 0.72 7.72
C LYS A 75 5.13 0.88 7.83
N TYR A 76 4.50 1.77 7.07
CA TYR A 76 3.04 1.96 7.10
C TYR A 76 2.31 0.67 6.75
N LEU A 77 2.74 -0.03 5.68
CA LEU A 77 2.18 -1.33 5.32
C LEU A 77 2.28 -2.34 6.47
N LYS A 78 3.46 -2.46 7.07
CA LYS A 78 3.66 -3.37 8.22
C LYS A 78 2.80 -2.99 9.42
N SER A 79 2.73 -1.70 9.74
CA SER A 79 1.93 -1.19 10.85
C SER A 79 0.42 -1.28 10.62
N ALA A 80 -0.01 -1.31 9.35
CA ALA A 80 -1.38 -1.60 8.96
C ALA A 80 -1.77 -3.08 9.17
N GLY A 81 -0.83 -3.96 9.53
CA GLY A 81 -1.06 -5.40 9.70
C GLY A 81 -0.78 -6.23 8.43
N LEU A 82 -0.15 -5.63 7.42
CA LEU A 82 0.09 -6.28 6.13
C LEU A 82 1.48 -6.92 6.07
N GLU A 83 1.54 -8.16 5.63
CA GLU A 83 2.80 -8.83 5.31
C GLU A 83 3.20 -8.55 3.86
N VAL A 84 4.35 -7.89 3.69
CA VAL A 84 4.87 -7.50 2.37
C VAL A 84 5.70 -8.65 1.79
N LEU A 85 5.21 -9.26 0.71
CA LEU A 85 5.92 -10.30 -0.02
C LEU A 85 6.92 -9.73 -1.03
N LYS A 86 6.54 -8.65 -1.72
CA LYS A 86 7.39 -7.98 -2.71
C LYS A 86 7.04 -6.51 -2.83
N MET A 87 8.05 -5.64 -2.83
CA MET A 87 7.90 -4.22 -3.16
C MET A 87 8.20 -3.99 -4.64
N TYR A 88 7.47 -3.09 -5.28
CA TYR A 88 7.71 -2.67 -6.66
C TYR A 88 8.40 -1.31 -6.69
N PRO A 89 9.48 -1.15 -7.47
CA PRO A 89 10.14 0.14 -7.60
C PRO A 89 9.29 1.11 -8.44
N PRO A 90 9.37 2.42 -8.16
CA PRO A 90 8.73 3.44 -8.98
C PRO A 90 9.18 3.37 -10.44
N HIS A 91 8.25 3.66 -11.36
CA HIS A 91 8.42 3.68 -12.81
C HIS A 91 9.07 2.41 -13.39
N ASN A 92 8.96 1.28 -12.70
CA ASN A 92 9.64 0.03 -13.03
C ASN A 92 11.19 0.17 -13.11
N ASP A 93 11.75 1.21 -12.48
CA ASP A 93 13.19 1.50 -12.44
C ASP A 93 13.83 0.78 -11.25
N GLN A 94 14.43 -0.39 -11.50
CA GLN A 94 15.10 -1.20 -10.47
C GLN A 94 16.25 -0.45 -9.78
N GLU A 95 16.82 0.57 -10.43
CA GLU A 95 17.92 1.38 -9.91
C GLU A 95 17.44 2.66 -9.22
N TYR A 96 16.12 2.92 -9.17
CA TYR A 96 15.55 4.15 -8.63
C TYR A 96 16.08 4.45 -7.21
N PHE A 97 15.95 3.47 -6.31
CA PHE A 97 16.34 3.62 -4.91
C PHE A 97 17.86 3.80 -4.77
N VAL A 98 18.64 3.10 -5.58
CA VAL A 98 20.12 3.19 -5.57
C VAL A 98 20.57 4.56 -6.05
N ARG A 99 20.02 5.04 -7.16
CA ARG A 99 20.30 6.37 -7.72
C ARG A 99 19.94 7.48 -6.75
N ARG A 100 18.72 7.48 -6.21
CA ARG A 100 18.28 8.46 -5.22
C ARG A 100 19.07 8.37 -3.92
N GLY A 101 19.35 7.16 -3.43
CA GLY A 101 20.20 6.98 -2.26
C GLY A 101 21.59 7.57 -2.45
N ARG A 102 22.19 7.39 -3.63
CA ARG A 102 23.51 7.92 -3.95
C ARG A 102 23.52 9.44 -3.97
N GLU A 103 22.50 10.06 -4.55
CA GLU A 103 22.31 11.52 -4.53
C GLU A 103 22.28 12.03 -3.08
N ILE A 104 21.50 11.40 -2.20
CA ILE A 104 21.38 11.79 -0.79
C ILE A 104 22.71 11.57 -0.05
N PHE A 105 23.40 10.46 -0.30
CA PHE A 105 24.71 10.18 0.31
C PHE A 105 25.75 11.24 -0.09
N LEU A 106 25.84 11.59 -1.37
CA LEU A 106 26.80 12.57 -1.87
C LEU A 106 26.47 13.99 -1.40
N GLN A 107 25.20 14.31 -1.15
CA GLN A 107 24.82 15.56 -0.50
C GLN A 107 25.32 15.63 0.95
N ALA A 108 25.27 14.52 1.68
CA ALA A 108 25.76 14.44 3.07
C ALA A 108 27.31 14.37 3.14
N TYR A 109 27.95 13.70 2.18
CA TYR A 109 29.40 13.48 2.14
C TYR A 109 30.01 13.76 0.74
N PRO A 110 30.09 15.02 0.30
CA PRO A 110 30.50 15.36 -1.08
C PRO A 110 31.90 14.88 -1.49
N GLY A 111 32.82 14.74 -0.54
CA GLY A 111 34.19 14.30 -0.78
C GLY A 111 34.37 12.78 -0.87
N ARG A 112 33.32 11.98 -0.64
CA ARG A 112 33.42 10.51 -0.67
C ARG A 112 32.98 9.96 -2.02
N THR A 113 33.83 9.15 -2.63
CA THR A 113 33.55 8.47 -3.90
C THR A 113 33.00 7.06 -3.72
N HIS A 114 33.14 6.49 -2.51
CA HIS A 114 32.71 5.14 -2.16
C HIS A 114 31.84 5.14 -0.91
N TRP A 115 30.75 4.39 -0.98
CA TRP A 115 29.86 4.08 0.15
C TRP A 115 29.81 2.56 0.38
N THR A 116 29.75 2.18 1.65
CA THR A 116 29.68 0.81 2.16
C THR A 116 28.28 0.21 1.94
N GLU A 117 28.14 -1.11 2.10
CA GLU A 117 26.82 -1.77 2.02
C GLU A 117 25.82 -1.27 3.07
N LEU A 118 26.30 -0.94 4.28
CA LEU A 118 25.45 -0.36 5.32
C LEU A 118 24.91 1.02 4.90
N GLU A 119 25.77 1.85 4.31
CA GLU A 119 25.40 3.16 3.79
C GLU A 119 24.45 3.03 2.60
N LYS A 120 24.71 2.11 1.66
CA LYS A 120 23.78 1.81 0.56
C LYS A 120 22.39 1.50 1.09
N ASN A 121 22.27 0.54 2.01
CA ASN A 121 20.99 0.14 2.60
C ASN A 121 20.30 1.30 3.32
N TYR A 122 21.04 2.09 4.10
CA TYR A 122 20.48 3.24 4.80
C TYR A 122 19.97 4.32 3.83
N TYR A 123 20.80 4.78 2.90
CA TYR A 123 20.47 5.92 2.03
C TYR A 123 19.47 5.56 0.93
N THR A 124 19.50 4.35 0.38
CA THR A 124 18.43 3.86 -0.52
C THR A 124 17.07 3.86 0.18
N SER A 125 17.03 3.52 1.47
CA SER A 125 15.80 3.55 2.26
C SER A 125 15.23 4.96 2.48
N LEU A 126 16.06 5.99 2.30
CA LEU A 126 15.67 7.40 2.38
C LEU A 126 15.16 7.98 1.07
N ALA A 127 15.23 7.22 -0.03
CA ALA A 127 14.78 7.68 -1.34
C ALA A 127 13.31 8.15 -1.27
N PRO A 128 13.01 9.40 -1.66
CA PRO A 128 11.67 9.94 -1.59
C PRO A 128 10.76 9.27 -2.62
N CYS A 129 9.56 8.93 -2.20
CA CYS A 129 8.54 8.26 -3.00
C CYS A 129 7.19 8.93 -2.79
N GLN A 130 6.48 9.23 -3.88
CA GLN A 130 5.11 9.71 -3.81
C GLN A 130 4.11 8.56 -3.65
N ALA A 131 4.48 7.35 -4.09
CA ALA A 131 3.68 6.16 -3.89
C ALA A 131 4.59 4.94 -3.66
N ALA A 132 4.07 3.91 -3.00
CA ALA A 132 4.66 2.59 -2.89
C ALA A 132 3.63 1.52 -3.22
N MET A 133 4.02 0.53 -4.01
CA MET A 133 3.18 -0.61 -4.36
C MET A 133 3.84 -1.89 -3.87
N ALA A 134 3.06 -2.73 -3.20
CA ALA A 134 3.51 -3.99 -2.63
C ALA A 134 2.57 -5.12 -3.03
N LYS A 135 3.11 -6.27 -3.40
CA LYS A 135 2.38 -7.54 -3.31
C LYS A 135 2.39 -7.96 -1.85
N ILE A 136 1.22 -8.28 -1.31
CA ILE A 136 1.04 -8.66 0.10
C ILE A 136 0.51 -10.08 0.23
N ASP A 137 0.66 -10.67 1.42
CA ASP A 137 -0.04 -11.91 1.76
C ASP A 137 -1.55 -11.63 1.87
N PRO A 138 -2.42 -12.35 1.15
CA PRO A 138 -3.86 -12.18 1.29
C PRO A 138 -4.44 -12.64 2.65
N HIS A 139 -3.70 -13.38 3.48
CA HIS A 139 -4.20 -13.97 4.73
C HIS A 139 -3.92 -13.11 5.98
N PHE A 140 -3.99 -11.79 5.85
CA PHE A 140 -3.90 -10.91 7.01
C PHE A 140 -5.19 -11.00 7.86
N ARG A 141 -5.05 -10.94 9.19
CA ARG A 141 -6.15 -11.18 10.14
C ARG A 141 -6.69 -9.95 10.80
N GLU A 142 -5.93 -8.87 10.77
CA GLU A 142 -6.31 -7.60 11.37
C GLU A 142 -5.79 -6.49 10.47
N LEU A 143 -6.60 -5.45 10.34
CA LEU A 143 -6.23 -4.26 9.58
C LEU A 143 -6.28 -3.05 10.49
N TYR A 144 -5.20 -2.28 10.47
CA TYR A 144 -5.02 -1.12 11.31
C TYR A 144 -5.04 0.16 10.49
N ARG A 145 -5.72 1.18 11.02
CA ARG A 145 -5.74 2.54 10.51
C ARG A 145 -4.97 3.45 11.45
N PHE A 146 -4.23 4.39 10.90
CA PHE A 146 -3.60 5.44 11.68
C PHE A 146 -4.62 6.52 12.08
N ASN A 147 -4.69 6.81 13.37
CA ASN A 147 -5.47 7.91 13.92
C ASN A 147 -4.54 9.12 14.08
N GLU A 148 -4.69 10.10 13.18
CA GLU A 148 -3.89 11.35 13.17
C GLU A 148 -4.06 12.17 14.46
N ILE A 149 -5.25 12.15 15.07
CA ILE A 149 -5.52 12.90 16.32
C ILE A 149 -4.79 12.25 17.49
N ALA A 150 -4.83 10.91 17.59
CA ALA A 150 -4.23 10.16 18.68
C ALA A 150 -2.74 9.82 18.43
N GLY A 151 -2.23 10.05 17.22
CA GLY A 151 -0.86 9.72 16.82
C GLY A 151 -0.53 8.23 16.90
N ARG A 152 -1.51 7.34 16.73
CA ARG A 152 -1.31 5.88 16.89
C ARG A 152 -2.15 5.06 15.92
N TRP A 153 -1.65 3.86 15.62
CA TRP A 153 -2.39 2.83 14.89
C TRP A 153 -3.50 2.25 15.77
N GLN A 154 -4.66 2.03 15.17
CA GLN A 154 -5.84 1.47 15.81
C GLN A 154 -6.43 0.41 14.90
N ARG A 155 -6.84 -0.72 15.48
CA ARG A 155 -7.51 -1.76 14.72
C ARG A 155 -8.82 -1.22 14.16
N SER A 156 -9.03 -1.37 12.86
CA SER A 156 -10.24 -0.96 12.16
C SER A 156 -11.09 -2.13 11.69
N TYR A 157 -10.44 -3.24 11.32
CA TYR A 157 -11.10 -4.45 10.88
C TYR A 157 -10.47 -5.65 11.58
N ASP A 158 -11.32 -6.57 12.01
CA ASP A 158 -10.88 -7.85 12.53
C ASP A 158 -10.98 -8.96 11.48
N GLN A 159 -10.70 -10.19 11.88
CA GLN A 159 -10.65 -11.32 10.98
C GLN A 159 -12.01 -11.59 10.29
N GLN A 160 -13.13 -11.39 10.99
CA GLN A 160 -14.47 -11.64 10.44
C GLN A 160 -14.79 -10.61 9.35
N ASP A 161 -14.46 -9.34 9.59
CA ASP A 161 -14.61 -8.28 8.59
C ASP A 161 -13.79 -8.59 7.34
N ILE A 162 -12.54 -9.02 7.52
CA ILE A 162 -11.61 -9.32 6.42
C ILE A 162 -12.08 -10.53 5.62
N GLU A 163 -12.50 -11.62 6.27
CA GLU A 163 -13.02 -12.81 5.59
C GLU A 163 -14.29 -12.50 4.79
N ALA A 164 -15.17 -11.63 5.31
CA ALA A 164 -16.37 -11.22 4.58
C ALA A 164 -16.06 -10.45 3.29
N VAL A 165 -14.98 -9.66 3.28
CA VAL A 165 -14.55 -8.87 2.11
C VAL A 165 -13.75 -9.70 1.12
N LEU A 166 -12.75 -10.45 1.60
CA LEU A 166 -11.82 -11.19 0.74
C LEU A 166 -12.37 -12.54 0.27
N MET A 167 -13.29 -13.13 1.03
CA MET A 167 -13.85 -14.47 0.76
C MET A 167 -15.38 -14.48 0.87
N PRO A 168 -16.10 -13.67 0.08
CA PRO A 168 -17.55 -13.51 0.21
C PRO A 168 -18.35 -14.81 -0.04
N GLN A 169 -17.74 -15.82 -0.67
CA GLN A 169 -18.36 -17.13 -0.93
C GLN A 169 -18.41 -18.04 0.32
N LEU A 170 -17.56 -17.78 1.34
CA LEU A 170 -17.49 -18.60 2.57
C LEU A 170 -18.37 -18.06 3.70
N SER A 171 -18.66 -16.76 3.70
CA SER A 171 -19.48 -16.10 4.74
C SER A 171 -20.97 -16.46 4.68
N TYR A 172 -21.48 -16.90 3.52
CA TYR A 172 -22.87 -17.37 3.36
C TYR A 172 -23.13 -18.78 3.93
N GLY A 173 -22.09 -19.56 4.24
CA GLY A 173 -22.22 -20.94 4.73
C GLY A 173 -22.56 -21.07 6.22
N TYR A 174 -22.35 -20.01 7.02
CA TYR A 174 -22.48 -20.09 8.48
C TYR A 174 -23.86 -19.70 9.04
N GLN A 175 -24.77 -19.15 8.23
CA GLN A 175 -26.10 -18.73 8.72
C GLN A 175 -27.25 -19.71 8.45
N GLN A 176 -27.01 -20.89 7.87
CA GLN A 176 -28.07 -21.90 7.65
C GLN A 176 -28.00 -23.13 8.59
N GLY A 177 -27.11 -23.14 9.59
CA GLY A 177 -26.91 -24.28 10.48
C GLY A 177 -27.26 -24.03 11.95
N SER A 178 -28.42 -23.46 12.28
CA SER A 178 -28.89 -23.36 13.68
C SER A 178 -30.42 -23.19 13.79
N LEU A 179 -31.18 -24.00 13.07
CA LEU A 179 -32.58 -24.27 13.41
C LEU A 179 -32.91 -25.72 13.01
N ALA A 180 -32.61 -26.65 13.93
CA ALA A 180 -33.17 -27.98 13.96
C ALA A 180 -33.45 -28.34 15.43
#